data_AF-A0AAU5ERV1-F1
#
_entry.id   AF-A0AAU5ERV1-F1
#
_cell.length_a   1.000
_cell.length_b   1.000
_cell.length_c   1.000
_cell.angle_alpha   90.00
_cell.angle_beta   90.00
_cell.angle_gamma   90.00
#
_symmetry.space_group_name_H-M   'P 1'
#
loop_
_entity.id
_entity.type
_entity.pdbx_description
1 polymer ?
#
loop_
_entity_poly.entity_id
_entity_poly.type
_entity_poly.pdbx_seq_one_letter_code
_entity_poly.pdbx_strand_id
1 'polypeptide(L)'
;MQLIQNTPDLSAYLVADEVIDHDHPRVRETAARLARSAENSYAYARLAFEFVRDGIPHSQDSGDPRVTWRASDVLEQGTGICYAKAHALAALLRAEDIPTALCYQKFDVVHGLVAVRFNGAWHRQDPRGNKPGVDAQFSLDGERLAFVPDLEFNEMDYPVLYAEPHPAVLSALTAAPDRSHLWKTLPTAL
;
A
#
# COMPACT_ATOMS: atom_id res chain seq x y z
N MET A 1 -10.51 1.93 -15.86
CA MET A 1 -11.50 1.32 -14.95
C MET A 1 -12.12 2.41 -14.09
N GLN A 2 -13.40 2.32 -13.72
CA GLN A 2 -14.00 3.23 -12.73
C GLN A 2 -13.73 2.70 -11.31
N LEU A 3 -13.08 3.51 -10.47
CA LEU A 3 -12.83 3.18 -9.07
C LEU A 3 -14.08 3.46 -8.22
N ILE A 4 -14.38 2.57 -7.28
CA ILE A 4 -15.60 2.55 -6.47
C ILE A 4 -15.21 2.65 -5.01
N GLN A 5 -15.60 3.73 -4.35
CA GLN A 5 -15.42 3.87 -2.91
C GLN A 5 -16.28 2.87 -2.15
N ASN A 6 -15.70 2.11 -1.21
CA ASN A 6 -16.46 1.26 -0.30
C ASN A 6 -17.33 2.07 0.67
N THR A 7 -17.00 3.34 0.89
CA THR A 7 -17.81 4.31 1.65
C THR A 7 -17.85 5.67 0.94
N PRO A 8 -19.01 6.34 0.86
CA PRO A 8 -19.11 7.64 0.20
C PRO A 8 -18.37 8.76 0.96
N ASP A 9 -18.11 8.59 2.26
CA ASP A 9 -17.44 9.58 3.08
C ASP A 9 -15.92 9.60 2.84
N LEU A 10 -15.41 10.70 2.30
CA LEU A 10 -13.98 10.88 2.06
C LEU A 10 -13.15 10.90 3.35
N SER A 11 -13.74 11.29 4.48
CA SER A 11 -13.04 11.33 5.77
C SER A 11 -12.63 9.94 6.25
N ALA A 12 -13.35 8.89 5.85
CA ALA A 12 -13.00 7.52 6.16
C ALA A 12 -11.62 7.11 5.62
N TYR A 13 -11.18 7.73 4.52
CA TYR A 13 -9.86 7.49 3.92
C TYR A 13 -8.73 8.30 4.56
N LEU A 14 -9.01 8.96 5.69
CA LEU A 14 -8.05 9.67 6.55
C LEU A 14 -7.98 9.03 7.96
N VAL A 15 -8.86 8.08 8.28
CA VAL A 15 -8.94 7.49 9.62
C VAL A 15 -7.72 6.62 9.92
N ALA A 16 -7.25 6.72 11.17
CA ALA A 16 -6.31 5.77 11.76
C ALA A 16 -7.08 4.57 12.32
N ASP A 17 -6.50 3.39 12.14
CA ASP A 17 -6.95 2.14 12.74
C ASP A 17 -5.73 1.37 13.27
N GLU A 18 -5.91 0.12 13.71
CA GLU A 18 -4.80 -0.70 14.23
C GLU A 18 -3.72 -1.00 13.17
N VAL A 19 -4.08 -1.00 11.89
CA VAL A 19 -3.21 -1.43 10.78
C VAL A 19 -2.49 -0.24 10.15
N ILE A 20 -3.22 0.83 9.88
CA ILE A 20 -2.69 2.05 9.29
C ILE A 20 -2.05 2.94 10.35
N ASP A 21 -2.51 2.86 11.60
CA ASP A 21 -1.90 3.40 12.83
C ASP A 21 -1.09 4.70 12.67
N HIS A 22 -1.59 5.66 11.89
CA HIS A 22 -0.79 6.82 11.47
C HIS A 22 -0.54 7.83 12.59
N ASP A 23 -1.25 7.70 13.70
CA ASP A 23 -1.00 8.39 14.97
C ASP A 23 0.20 7.82 15.74
N HIS A 24 0.70 6.64 15.37
CA HIS A 24 1.85 6.03 16.02
C HIS A 24 3.10 6.93 15.87
N PRO A 25 3.90 7.16 16.94
CA PRO A 25 5.04 8.09 16.91
C PRO A 25 6.01 7.84 15.75
N ARG A 26 6.35 6.58 15.45
CA ARG A 26 7.19 6.24 14.30
C ARG A 26 6.63 6.67 12.95
N VAL A 27 5.32 6.55 12.73
CA VAL A 27 4.69 7.01 11.48
C VAL A 27 4.77 8.52 11.42
N ARG A 28 4.38 9.21 12.50
CA ARG A 28 4.44 10.68 12.60
C ARG A 28 5.85 11.23 12.42
N GLU A 29 6.86 10.62 13.03
CA GLU A 29 8.27 11.01 12.88
C GLU A 29 8.77 10.82 11.44
N THR A 30 8.38 9.71 10.80
CA THR A 30 8.73 9.42 9.40
C THR A 30 8.06 10.41 8.45
N ALA A 31 6.76 10.66 8.63
CA ALA A 31 6.00 11.65 7.88
C ALA A 31 6.63 13.05 8.02
N ALA A 32 6.87 13.50 9.25
CA ALA A 32 7.50 14.79 9.53
C ALA A 32 8.90 14.89 8.90
N ARG A 33 9.67 13.80 8.84
CA ARG A 33 10.98 13.78 8.18
C ARG A 33 10.87 13.97 6.67
N LEU A 34 9.91 13.32 6.03
CA LEU A 34 9.68 13.45 4.59
C LEU A 34 9.10 14.84 4.24
N ALA A 35 8.20 15.35 5.08
CA ALA A 35 7.56 16.66 4.91
C ALA A 35 8.58 17.82 4.90
N ARG A 36 9.68 17.72 5.66
CA ARG A 36 10.76 18.73 5.64
C ARG A 36 11.42 18.93 4.27
N SER A 37 11.37 17.92 3.40
CA SER A 37 11.94 17.97 2.05
C SER A 37 10.88 18.19 0.97
N ALA A 38 9.60 18.32 1.35
CA ALA A 38 8.49 18.46 0.42
C ALA A 38 8.05 19.93 0.31
N GLU A 39 7.95 20.41 -0.92
CA GLU A 39 7.47 21.78 -1.19
C GLU A 39 5.94 21.90 -1.14
N ASN A 40 5.23 20.79 -1.33
CA ASN A 40 3.77 20.71 -1.36
C ASN A 40 3.30 19.25 -1.17
N SER A 41 1.99 19.04 -1.06
CA SER A 41 1.39 17.71 -0.85
C SER A 41 1.69 16.70 -1.96
N TYR A 42 1.83 17.14 -3.22
CA TYR A 42 2.24 16.26 -4.32
C TYR A 42 3.69 15.79 -4.15
N ALA A 43 4.60 16.72 -3.88
CA ALA A 43 6.00 16.41 -3.60
C ALA A 43 6.13 15.48 -2.40
N TYR A 44 5.34 15.70 -1.33
CA TYR A 44 5.29 14.83 -0.18
C TYR A 44 4.81 13.42 -0.55
N ALA A 45 3.69 13.29 -1.26
CA ALA A 45 3.15 11.99 -1.66
C ALA A 45 4.13 11.18 -2.51
N ARG A 46 4.81 11.86 -3.45
CA ARG A 46 5.88 11.26 -4.25
C ARG A 46 7.05 10.79 -3.38
N LEU A 47 7.53 11.63 -2.46
CA LEU A 47 8.62 11.28 -1.54
C LEU A 47 8.25 10.12 -0.61
N ALA A 48 7.02 10.08 -0.10
CA ALA A 48 6.51 8.97 0.72
C ALA A 48 6.41 7.68 -0.10
N PHE A 49 5.89 7.76 -1.33
CA PHE A 49 5.86 6.63 -2.25
C PHE A 49 7.26 6.08 -2.54
N GLU A 50 8.21 6.94 -2.92
CA GLU A 50 9.59 6.56 -3.21
C GLU A 50 10.29 5.99 -1.97
N PHE A 51 10.09 6.60 -0.79
CA PHE A 51 10.62 6.10 0.47
C PHE A 51 10.12 4.68 0.78
N VAL A 52 8.82 4.41 0.63
CA VAL A 52 8.30 3.06 0.86
C VAL A 52 8.75 2.11 -0.25
N ARG A 53 8.68 2.52 -1.53
CA ARG A 53 9.05 1.68 -2.68
C ARG A 53 10.51 1.24 -2.61
N ASP A 54 11.42 2.16 -2.36
CA ASP A 54 12.87 1.96 -2.50
C ASP A 54 13.57 1.75 -1.16
N GLY A 55 13.08 2.38 -0.09
CA GLY A 55 13.68 2.32 1.25
C GLY A 55 13.25 1.10 2.08
N ILE A 56 12.16 0.44 1.72
CA ILE A 56 11.63 -0.74 2.43
C ILE A 56 11.69 -1.94 1.49
N PRO A 57 12.64 -2.87 1.66
CA PRO A 57 12.70 -4.09 0.85
C PRO A 57 11.41 -4.90 0.86
N HIS A 58 11.04 -5.40 -0.32
CA HIS A 58 9.94 -6.36 -0.44
C HIS A 58 10.37 -7.72 0.12
N SER A 59 9.68 -8.23 1.14
CA SER A 59 10.13 -9.40 1.91
C SER A 59 10.29 -10.68 1.07
N GLN A 60 9.47 -10.86 0.04
CA GLN A 60 9.64 -11.97 -0.92
C GLN A 60 10.94 -11.86 -1.72
N ASP A 61 11.33 -10.65 -2.11
CA ASP A 61 12.49 -10.44 -2.98
C ASP A 61 13.79 -10.48 -2.18
N SER A 62 13.77 -9.95 -0.95
CA SER A 62 14.92 -9.98 -0.04
C SER A 62 15.09 -11.31 0.70
N GLY A 63 14.09 -12.20 0.64
CA GLY A 63 14.08 -13.47 1.37
C GLY A 63 13.83 -13.31 2.87
N ASP A 64 13.37 -12.15 3.33
CA ASP A 64 13.08 -11.89 4.74
C ASP A 64 11.88 -12.73 5.21
N PRO A 65 12.03 -13.54 6.28
CA PRO A 65 10.94 -14.38 6.76
C PRO A 65 9.89 -13.62 7.57
N ARG A 66 10.17 -12.39 8.02
CA ARG A 66 9.26 -11.65 8.92
C ARG A 66 7.99 -11.23 8.20
N VAL A 67 6.88 -11.26 8.92
CA VAL A 67 5.58 -10.78 8.44
C VAL A 67 5.18 -9.55 9.25
N THR A 68 5.43 -8.38 8.66
CA THR A 68 4.90 -7.10 9.17
C THR A 68 3.50 -6.89 8.61
N TRP A 69 2.66 -6.19 9.36
CA TRP A 69 1.29 -5.89 8.93
C TRP A 69 0.79 -4.53 9.39
N ARG A 70 1.18 -4.04 10.58
CA ARG A 70 0.96 -2.63 10.94
C ARG A 70 1.92 -1.72 10.19
N ALA A 71 1.49 -0.52 9.84
CA ALA A 71 2.34 0.45 9.18
C ALA A 71 3.55 0.83 10.06
N SER A 72 3.34 1.03 11.36
CA SER A 72 4.44 1.26 12.31
C SER A 72 5.46 0.12 12.36
N ASP A 73 5.02 -1.15 12.32
CA ASP A 73 5.90 -2.33 12.29
C ASP A 73 6.72 -2.38 10.99
N VAL A 74 6.10 -2.04 9.86
CA VAL A 74 6.79 -1.97 8.55
C VAL A 74 7.90 -0.93 8.57
N LEU A 75 7.61 0.26 9.14
CA LEU A 75 8.57 1.34 9.28
C LEU A 75 9.69 1.02 10.27
N GLU A 76 9.38 0.35 11.38
CA GLU A 76 10.38 -0.07 12.37
C GLU A 76 11.31 -1.16 11.84
N GLN A 77 10.72 -2.22 11.28
CA GLN A 77 11.45 -3.42 10.91
C GLN A 77 12.11 -3.31 9.54
N GLY A 78 11.74 -2.29 8.76
CA GLY A 78 12.30 -2.00 7.45
C GLY A 78 12.06 -3.12 6.44
N THR A 79 10.91 -3.78 6.50
CA THR A 79 10.56 -4.89 5.62
C THR A 79 9.06 -5.02 5.49
N GLY A 80 8.58 -5.49 4.33
CA GLY A 80 7.16 -5.79 4.16
C GLY A 80 6.84 -6.46 2.84
N ILE A 81 5.78 -7.25 2.83
CA ILE A 81 5.15 -7.74 1.59
C ILE A 81 4.30 -6.60 0.98
N CYS A 82 3.81 -6.75 -0.26
CA CYS A 82 3.03 -5.73 -0.96
C CYS A 82 1.91 -5.09 -0.12
N TYR A 83 1.11 -5.88 0.61
CA TYR A 83 0.07 -5.38 1.50
C TYR A 83 0.62 -4.48 2.62
N ALA A 84 1.65 -4.96 3.32
CA ALA A 84 2.24 -4.25 4.43
C ALA A 84 2.91 -2.94 3.97
N LYS A 85 3.52 -2.95 2.78
CA LYS A 85 4.05 -1.75 2.14
C LYS A 85 2.94 -0.78 1.72
N ALA A 86 1.79 -1.29 1.25
CA ALA A 86 0.61 -0.47 1.02
C ALA A 86 0.07 0.16 2.32
N HIS A 87 0.05 -0.58 3.43
CA HIS A 87 -0.31 -0.04 4.74
C HIS A 87 0.63 1.09 5.18
N ALA A 88 1.95 0.89 5.07
CA ALA A 88 2.94 1.91 5.39
C ALA A 88 2.79 3.18 4.54
N LEU A 89 2.57 3.04 3.22
CA LEU A 89 2.34 4.19 2.36
C LEU A 89 1.03 4.91 2.72
N ALA A 90 -0.06 4.17 2.92
CA ALA A 90 -1.34 4.75 3.32
C ALA A 90 -1.22 5.51 4.66
N ALA A 91 -0.49 4.96 5.63
CA ALA A 91 -0.25 5.60 6.91
C ALA A 91 0.50 6.94 6.77
N LEU A 92 1.60 6.95 6.01
CA LEU A 92 2.38 8.17 5.77
C LEU A 92 1.56 9.25 5.05
N LEU A 93 0.71 8.86 4.11
CA LEU A 93 -0.12 9.79 3.36
C LEU A 93 -1.27 10.35 4.20
N ARG A 94 -1.97 9.48 4.95
CA ARG A 94 -3.04 9.91 5.87
C ARG A 94 -2.52 10.77 7.02
N ALA A 95 -1.28 10.55 7.46
CA ALA A 95 -0.63 11.41 8.47
C ALA A 95 -0.50 12.88 8.03
N GLU A 96 -0.42 13.15 6.73
CA GLU A 96 -0.34 14.50 6.15
C GLU A 96 -1.64 14.89 5.40
N ASP A 97 -2.78 14.38 5.87
CA ASP A 97 -4.12 14.72 5.38
C ASP A 97 -4.36 14.43 3.88
N ILE A 98 -3.68 13.43 3.32
CA ILE A 98 -3.90 12.98 1.94
C ILE A 98 -4.81 11.74 1.95
N PRO A 99 -6.08 11.85 1.49
CA PRO A 99 -6.99 10.72 1.49
C PRO A 99 -6.42 9.58 0.65
N THR A 100 -6.28 8.41 1.28
CA THR A 100 -5.63 7.26 0.68
C THR A 100 -6.44 6.00 0.95
N ALA A 101 -6.81 5.30 -0.12
CA ALA A 101 -7.51 4.03 -0.05
C ALA A 101 -6.55 2.85 -0.27
N LEU A 102 -6.89 1.70 0.29
CA LEU A 102 -6.28 0.43 -0.05
C LEU A 102 -6.99 -0.16 -1.26
N CYS A 103 -6.21 -0.76 -2.15
CA CYS A 103 -6.67 -1.35 -3.39
C CYS A 103 -6.09 -2.76 -3.52
N TYR A 104 -6.73 -3.57 -4.36
CA TYR A 104 -6.29 -4.93 -4.58
C TYR A 104 -6.37 -5.31 -6.06
N GLN A 105 -5.49 -6.22 -6.46
CA GLN A 105 -5.51 -6.88 -7.76
C GLN A 105 -5.53 -8.39 -7.54
N LYS A 106 -6.12 -9.12 -8.46
CA LYS A 106 -6.14 -10.58 -8.49
C LYS A 106 -5.09 -11.07 -9.47
N PHE A 107 -4.15 -11.87 -8.98
CA PHE A 107 -3.23 -12.70 -9.75
C PHE A 107 -3.35 -14.15 -9.24
N ASP A 108 -2.27 -14.94 -9.26
CA ASP A 108 -2.19 -16.22 -8.55
C ASP A 108 -2.49 -16.08 -7.04
N VAL A 109 -2.04 -14.97 -6.47
CA VAL A 109 -2.43 -14.48 -5.14
C VAL A 109 -2.86 -13.03 -5.28
N VAL A 110 -3.69 -12.55 -4.37
CA VAL A 110 -4.08 -11.13 -4.35
C VAL A 110 -2.84 -10.26 -4.20
N HIS A 111 -2.78 -9.12 -4.87
CA HIS A 111 -1.73 -8.12 -4.70
C HIS A 111 -2.32 -6.85 -4.06
N GLY A 112 -1.59 -6.24 -3.14
CA GLY A 112 -2.01 -5.03 -2.43
C GLY A 112 -1.29 -3.78 -2.94
N LEU A 113 -2.06 -2.71 -3.15
CA LEU A 113 -1.58 -1.39 -3.57
C LEU A 113 -2.46 -0.30 -2.93
N VAL A 114 -2.24 0.97 -3.26
CA VAL A 114 -3.04 2.09 -2.74
C VAL A 114 -3.67 2.92 -3.86
N ALA A 115 -4.63 3.78 -3.54
CA ALA A 115 -5.03 4.89 -4.38
C ALA A 115 -5.01 6.19 -3.58
N VAL A 116 -4.36 7.22 -4.12
CA VAL A 116 -4.29 8.55 -3.51
C VAL A 116 -5.27 9.50 -4.15
N ARG A 117 -5.84 10.41 -3.36
CA ARG A 117 -6.79 11.40 -3.85
C ARG A 117 -6.11 12.73 -4.14
N PHE A 118 -6.05 13.11 -5.42
CA PHE A 118 -5.54 14.41 -5.86
C PHE A 118 -6.44 15.00 -6.94
N ASN A 119 -6.62 16.31 -6.91
CA ASN A 119 -7.34 17.09 -7.92
C ASN A 119 -8.75 16.55 -8.22
N GLY A 120 -9.47 16.08 -7.19
CA GLY A 120 -10.81 15.57 -7.37
C GLY A 120 -10.90 14.17 -7.98
N ALA A 121 -9.78 13.49 -8.26
CA ALA A 121 -9.72 12.10 -8.74
C ALA A 121 -8.93 11.17 -7.80
N TRP A 122 -9.07 9.86 -8.02
CA TRP A 122 -8.33 8.79 -7.34
C TRP A 122 -7.27 8.21 -8.28
N HIS A 123 -6.05 8.01 -7.79
CA HIS A 123 -4.90 7.60 -8.59
C HIS A 123 -4.20 6.43 -7.93
N ARG A 124 -4.22 5.24 -8.56
CA ARG A 124 -3.59 4.04 -8.00
C ARG A 124 -2.06 4.15 -8.02
N GLN A 125 -1.43 3.78 -6.91
CA GLN A 125 0.02 3.78 -6.71
C GLN A 125 0.44 2.41 -6.16
N ASP A 126 1.53 1.85 -6.69
CA ASP A 126 2.04 0.56 -6.27
C ASP A 126 3.40 0.66 -5.55
N PRO A 127 3.43 0.67 -4.19
CA PRO A 127 4.66 0.81 -3.43
C PRO A 127 5.47 -0.48 -3.29
N ARG A 128 5.10 -1.56 -3.99
CA ARG A 128 5.69 -2.90 -3.83
C ARG A 128 7.21 -2.96 -3.99
N GLY A 129 7.80 -2.07 -4.78
CA GLY A 129 9.26 -2.02 -4.99
C GLY A 129 9.69 -2.54 -6.36
N ASN A 130 10.70 -1.88 -6.93
CA ASN A 130 11.22 -2.21 -8.25
C ASN A 130 12.22 -3.38 -8.19
N LYS A 131 12.22 -4.18 -9.24
CA LYS A 131 13.12 -5.32 -9.48
C LYS A 131 13.32 -5.48 -10.99
N PRO A 132 14.23 -6.35 -11.49
CA PRO A 132 14.33 -6.58 -12.94
C PRO A 132 12.96 -6.89 -13.55
N GLY A 133 12.54 -6.08 -14.52
CA GLY A 133 11.22 -6.17 -15.16
C GLY A 133 10.07 -5.43 -14.48
N VAL A 134 10.31 -4.72 -13.37
CA VAL A 134 9.30 -3.93 -12.64
C VAL A 134 9.78 -2.50 -12.47
N ASP A 135 9.00 -1.54 -12.98
CA ASP A 135 9.25 -0.09 -12.91
C ASP A 135 7.98 0.67 -12.46
N ALA A 136 7.57 0.45 -11.21
CA ALA A 136 6.47 1.19 -10.61
C ALA A 136 6.91 2.63 -10.29
N GLN A 137 6.10 3.62 -10.64
CA GLN A 137 6.39 5.04 -10.46
C GLN A 137 5.19 5.78 -9.86
N PHE A 138 5.46 6.81 -9.06
CA PHE A 138 4.38 7.70 -8.61
C PHE A 138 3.87 8.51 -9.80
N SER A 139 2.56 8.50 -10.06
CA SER A 139 1.98 9.19 -11.21
C SER A 139 0.51 9.56 -10.97
N LEU A 140 0.12 10.77 -11.41
CA LEU A 140 -1.27 11.23 -11.45
C LEU A 140 -1.83 11.32 -12.89
N ASP A 141 -0.97 11.17 -13.90
CA ASP A 141 -1.35 11.27 -15.32
C ASP A 141 -1.68 9.89 -15.94
N GLY A 142 -1.78 8.86 -15.10
CA GLY A 142 -1.98 7.49 -15.49
C GLY A 142 -1.27 6.51 -14.57
N GLU A 143 -1.68 5.26 -14.62
CA GLU A 143 -1.15 4.20 -13.76
C GLU A 143 0.26 3.77 -14.19
N ARG A 144 1.15 3.65 -13.20
CA ARG A 144 2.51 3.12 -13.34
C ARG A 144 2.76 2.07 -12.25
N LEU A 145 1.96 1.00 -12.29
CA LEU A 145 1.94 -0.06 -11.28
C LEU A 145 3.03 -1.10 -11.53
N ALA A 146 3.29 -1.95 -10.53
CA ALA A 146 4.28 -3.02 -10.69
C ALA A 146 3.79 -4.10 -11.66
N PHE A 147 2.48 -4.36 -11.67
CA PHE A 147 1.84 -5.40 -12.47
C PHE A 147 0.58 -4.86 -13.14
N VAL A 148 0.35 -5.31 -14.37
CA VAL A 148 -0.86 -5.03 -15.15
C VAL A 148 -1.58 -6.36 -15.33
N PRO A 149 -2.83 -6.51 -14.88
CA PRO A 149 -3.57 -7.76 -15.03
C PRO A 149 -3.76 -8.16 -16.49
N ASP A 150 -3.54 -9.43 -16.78
CA ASP A 150 -3.83 -10.07 -18.04
C ASP A 150 -5.12 -10.93 -17.95
N LEU A 151 -6.13 -10.53 -18.72
CA LEU A 151 -7.42 -11.20 -18.74
C LEU A 151 -7.34 -12.65 -19.27
N GLU A 152 -6.35 -12.97 -20.10
CA GLU A 152 -6.14 -14.34 -20.59
C GLU A 152 -5.79 -15.30 -19.44
N PHE A 153 -5.17 -14.78 -18.37
CA PHE A 153 -4.81 -15.54 -17.17
C PHE A 153 -5.83 -15.39 -16.03
N ASN A 154 -7.03 -14.83 -16.31
CA ASN A 154 -8.08 -14.59 -15.30
C ASN A 154 -7.62 -13.67 -14.15
N GLU A 155 -6.65 -12.80 -14.45
CA GLU A 155 -6.19 -11.73 -13.58
C GLU A 155 -7.14 -10.54 -13.69
N MET A 156 -7.30 -9.76 -12.62
CA MET A 156 -8.20 -8.60 -12.67
C MET A 156 -7.83 -7.52 -11.67
N ASP A 157 -8.19 -6.30 -12.02
CA ASP A 157 -8.25 -5.20 -11.07
C ASP A 157 -9.56 -5.24 -10.29
N TYR A 158 -9.50 -5.19 -8.95
CA TYR A 158 -10.68 -4.89 -8.17
C TYR A 158 -10.93 -3.38 -8.21
N PRO A 159 -12.15 -2.92 -8.57
CA PRO A 159 -12.44 -1.49 -8.65
C PRO A 159 -12.59 -0.83 -7.28
N VAL A 160 -12.70 -1.62 -6.21
CA VAL A 160 -13.08 -1.12 -4.88
C VAL A 160 -11.90 -0.45 -4.18
N LEU A 161 -12.16 0.74 -3.66
CA LEU A 161 -11.28 1.53 -2.81
C LEU A 161 -11.69 1.31 -1.36
N TYR A 162 -10.85 0.64 -0.59
CA TYR A 162 -11.14 0.30 0.81
C TYR A 162 -10.54 1.34 1.77
N ALA A 163 -11.35 1.83 2.70
CA ALA A 163 -10.88 2.68 3.79
C ALA A 163 -10.02 1.91 4.82
N GLU A 164 -10.31 0.62 5.00
CA GLU A 164 -9.63 -0.29 5.92
C GLU A 164 -9.09 -1.52 5.15
N PRO A 165 -8.08 -2.24 5.66
CA PRO A 165 -7.59 -3.44 5.01
C PRO A 165 -8.66 -4.50 4.83
N HIS A 166 -8.65 -5.20 3.69
CA HIS A 166 -9.61 -6.28 3.47
C HIS A 166 -9.46 -7.38 4.54
N PRO A 167 -10.55 -7.84 5.20
CA PRO A 167 -10.47 -8.76 6.32
C PRO A 167 -9.74 -10.08 6.02
N ALA A 168 -9.91 -10.62 4.80
CA ALA A 168 -9.21 -11.83 4.37
C ALA A 168 -7.69 -11.65 4.29
N VAL A 169 -7.22 -10.49 3.80
CA VAL A 169 -5.80 -10.16 3.71
C VAL A 169 -5.22 -9.97 5.11
N LEU A 170 -5.91 -9.19 5.94
CA LEU A 170 -5.46 -8.92 7.32
C LEU A 170 -5.40 -10.21 8.15
N SER A 171 -6.38 -11.09 8.01
CA SER A 171 -6.41 -12.38 8.69
C SER A 171 -5.21 -13.26 8.28
N ALA A 172 -4.86 -13.30 7.00
CA ALA A 172 -3.69 -14.05 6.52
C ALA A 172 -2.38 -13.47 7.09
N LEU A 173 -2.23 -12.14 7.07
CA LEU A 173 -1.04 -11.45 7.57
C LEU A 173 -0.83 -11.67 9.07
N THR A 174 -1.89 -11.52 9.86
CA THR A 174 -1.83 -11.60 11.33
C THR A 174 -1.66 -13.03 11.86
N ALA A 175 -2.15 -14.03 11.13
CA ALA A 175 -2.02 -15.43 11.51
C ALA A 175 -0.67 -16.06 11.09
N ALA A 176 0.03 -15.45 10.13
CA ALA A 176 1.24 -16.05 9.56
C ALA A 176 2.47 -15.83 10.48
N PRO A 177 3.12 -16.91 10.97
CA PRO A 177 4.34 -16.79 11.76
C PRO A 177 5.56 -16.36 10.94
N ASP A 178 5.53 -16.65 9.63
CA ASP A 178 6.59 -16.31 8.69
C ASP A 178 6.05 -16.16 7.25
N ARG A 179 6.86 -15.58 6.37
CA ARG A 179 6.53 -15.33 4.96
C ARG A 179 6.24 -16.61 4.19
N SER A 180 6.90 -17.72 4.50
CA SER A 180 6.69 -18.99 3.80
C SER A 180 5.34 -19.62 4.14
N HIS A 181 4.88 -19.45 5.38
CA HIS A 181 3.52 -19.78 5.78
C HIS A 181 2.52 -18.83 5.13
N LEU A 182 2.76 -17.51 5.19
CA LEU A 182 1.90 -16.50 4.59
C LEU A 182 1.58 -16.83 3.13
N TRP A 183 2.59 -17.15 2.32
CA TRP A 183 2.40 -17.43 0.89
C TRP A 183 1.40 -18.55 0.60
N LYS A 184 1.25 -19.51 1.52
CA LYS A 184 0.33 -20.64 1.38
C LYS A 184 -1.10 -20.30 1.80
N THR A 185 -1.28 -19.22 2.54
CA THR A 185 -2.56 -18.80 3.12
C THR A 185 -3.09 -17.48 2.53
N LEU A 186 -2.34 -16.84 1.64
CA LEU A 186 -2.79 -15.64 0.94
C LEU A 186 -4.08 -15.93 0.16
N PRO A 187 -5.06 -15.01 0.21
CA PRO A 187 -6.27 -15.15 -0.61
C PRO A 187 -5.89 -15.07 -2.09
N THR A 188 -6.58 -15.87 -2.91
CA THR A 188 -6.47 -15.85 -4.37
C THR A 188 -7.57 -15.03 -5.04
N ALA A 189 -8.58 -14.61 -4.28
CA ALA A 189 -9.64 -13.69 -4.70
C ALA A 189 -10.26 -12.98 -3.48
N LEU A 190 -10.97 -11.87 -3.72
CA LEU A 190 -11.69 -11.06 -2.72
C LEU A 190 -13.17 -10.92 -3.07
#